data_AF-A0A7X8CJ40-F1
#
_entry.id   AF-A0A7X8CJ40-F1
#
_cell.length_a   1.000
_cell.length_b   1.000
_cell.length_c   1.000
_cell.angle_alpha   90.00
_cell.angle_beta   90.00
_cell.angle_gamma   90.00
#
_symmetry.space_group_name_H-M   'P 1'
#
loop_
_entity.id
_entity.type
_entity.pdbx_description
1 polymer ?
#
loop_
_entity_poly.entity_id
_entity_poly.type
_entity_poly.pdbx_seq_one_letter_code
_entity_poly.pdbx_strand_id
1 'polypeptide(L)'
;MLFLHHSTGQVIWEGGVPDLIDQYNHKNGTSYFIEAQEFPKDYPYGWSNYPYDYWNIWVEHAGEEPFMEEPTLEILTQDYQMIIWKHCFPVSDIEENSGEADVSSDVKSIENYQLQYLALKEKMHEFPETLFLVWTGAAQVKGATTKGNAQRAQKFFEWVKEEWDQPGDNIYIWDFFQLETEGGIYLKNQYAASSDDSHPNYEFAERVAPMLVQRIVDVIEGRGDEGSLTGE
;
A
#
# COMPACT_ATOMS: atom_id res chain seq x y z
N MET A 1 -10.89 10.83 -3.84
CA MET A 1 -9.95 9.70 -3.66
C MET A 1 -9.31 9.87 -2.29
N LEU A 2 -9.12 8.80 -1.54
CA LEU A 2 -8.45 8.85 -0.25
C LEU A 2 -7.13 8.08 -0.32
N PHE A 3 -6.03 8.71 0.06
CA PHE A 3 -4.76 8.03 0.29
C PHE A 3 -4.54 7.79 1.78
N LEU A 4 -4.73 6.55 2.19
CA LEU A 4 -4.43 6.08 3.53
C LEU A 4 -2.93 5.81 3.64
N HIS A 5 -2.26 6.58 4.49
CA HIS A 5 -0.83 6.46 4.64
C HIS A 5 -0.35 6.55 6.07
N HIS A 6 0.96 6.37 6.22
CA HIS A 6 1.69 6.64 7.43
C HIS A 6 3.06 7.20 6.98
N SER A 7 4.14 7.14 7.77
CA SER A 7 5.39 7.86 7.50
C SER A 7 6.00 7.63 6.11
N THR A 8 6.09 6.38 5.63
CA THR A 8 6.60 6.10 4.25
C THR A 8 5.75 6.76 3.18
N GLY A 9 4.42 6.72 3.30
CA GLY A 9 3.53 7.26 2.28
C GLY A 9 3.41 8.78 2.38
N GLN A 10 3.59 9.36 3.57
CA GLN A 10 3.68 10.81 3.75
C GLN A 10 4.83 11.39 2.92
N VAL A 11 6.00 10.73 2.93
CA VAL A 11 7.15 11.18 2.12
C VAL A 11 6.80 11.20 0.63
N ILE A 12 6.12 10.18 0.11
CA ILE A 12 5.71 10.13 -1.29
C ILE A 12 4.62 11.17 -1.61
N TRP A 13 3.67 11.36 -0.70
CA TRP A 13 2.64 12.40 -0.79
C TRP A 13 3.26 13.80 -0.92
N GLU A 14 4.22 14.10 -0.05
CA GLU A 14 5.01 15.34 -0.04
C GLU A 14 5.97 15.47 -1.23
N GLY A 15 6.20 14.38 -1.98
CA GLY A 15 6.86 14.39 -3.29
C GLY A 15 6.09 15.10 -4.41
N GLY A 16 4.88 15.61 -4.11
CA GLY A 16 4.12 16.48 -5.01
C GLY A 16 2.81 15.89 -5.53
N VAL A 17 2.29 14.82 -4.92
CA VAL A 17 1.06 14.14 -5.39
C VAL A 17 -0.13 15.11 -5.55
N PRO A 18 -0.45 16.00 -4.59
CA PRO A 18 -1.56 16.95 -4.76
C PRO A 18 -1.37 17.88 -5.96
N ASP A 19 -0.20 18.50 -6.07
CA ASP A 19 0.12 19.44 -7.15
C ASP A 19 0.09 18.78 -8.52
N LEU A 20 0.50 17.51 -8.60
CA LEU A 20 0.49 16.73 -9.84
C LEU A 20 -0.94 16.37 -10.28
N ILE A 21 -1.84 16.08 -9.34
CA ILE A 21 -3.27 15.89 -9.62
C ILE A 21 -3.89 17.20 -10.11
N ASP A 22 -3.59 18.33 -9.48
CA ASP A 22 -4.06 19.64 -9.93
C ASP A 22 -3.56 20.01 -11.33
N GLN A 23 -2.29 19.70 -11.62
CA GLN A 23 -1.71 19.86 -12.96
C GLN A 23 -2.41 18.96 -13.98
N TYR A 24 -2.69 17.70 -13.63
CA TYR A 24 -3.43 16.78 -14.49
C TYR A 24 -4.83 17.33 -14.78
N ASN A 25 -5.54 17.82 -13.75
CA ASN A 25 -6.85 18.45 -13.88
C ASN A 25 -6.83 19.65 -14.82
N HIS A 26 -5.88 20.56 -14.63
CA HIS A 26 -5.74 21.73 -15.49
C HIS A 26 -5.47 21.36 -16.95
N LYS A 27 -4.62 20.35 -17.18
CA LYS A 27 -4.21 19.92 -18.51
C LYS A 27 -5.34 19.18 -19.26
N ASN A 28 -6.11 18.36 -18.56
CA ASN A 28 -7.08 17.45 -19.19
C ASN A 28 -8.54 17.90 -19.02
N GLY A 29 -8.79 18.98 -18.28
CA GLY A 29 -10.16 19.45 -18.01
C GLY A 29 -10.94 18.55 -17.08
N THR A 30 -10.25 17.79 -16.23
CA THR A 30 -10.84 16.93 -15.18
C THR A 30 -10.95 17.68 -13.86
N SER A 31 -11.63 17.08 -12.88
CA SER A 31 -11.81 17.64 -11.54
C SER A 31 -11.63 16.58 -10.45
N TYR A 32 -10.56 15.80 -10.59
CA TYR A 32 -10.19 14.77 -9.63
C TYR A 32 -9.74 15.39 -8.31
N PHE A 33 -10.22 14.86 -7.20
CA PHE A 33 -9.83 15.29 -5.86
C PHE A 33 -9.19 14.14 -5.11
N ILE A 34 -8.02 14.40 -4.52
CA ILE A 34 -7.33 13.48 -3.63
C ILE A 34 -7.06 14.16 -2.29
N GLU A 35 -7.30 13.44 -1.21
CA GLU A 35 -6.84 13.82 0.12
C GLU A 35 -6.13 12.65 0.77
N ALA A 36 -5.47 12.91 1.89
CA ALA A 36 -4.64 11.96 2.58
C ALA A 36 -5.01 11.89 4.06
N GLN A 37 -4.96 10.70 4.62
CA GLN A 37 -5.25 10.44 6.03
C GLN A 37 -4.21 9.49 6.62
N GLU A 38 -3.73 9.80 7.82
CA GLU A 38 -2.93 8.87 8.60
C GLU A 38 -3.75 7.64 8.99
N PHE A 39 -3.22 6.45 8.72
CA PHE A 39 -3.89 5.18 8.97
C PHE A 39 -2.92 4.00 9.05
N PRO A 40 -3.04 3.11 10.05
CA PRO A 40 -3.73 3.37 11.31
C PRO A 40 -3.03 4.48 12.10
N LYS A 41 -3.77 5.18 12.97
CA LYS A 41 -3.26 6.22 13.86
C LYS A 41 -2.35 5.66 14.94
N ASP A 42 -1.53 6.53 15.52
CA ASP A 42 -0.64 6.16 16.62
C ASP A 42 -1.46 5.88 17.89
N TYR A 43 -2.43 6.73 18.15
CA TYR A 43 -3.37 6.59 19.24
C TYR A 43 -4.81 6.76 18.74
N PRO A 44 -5.77 5.92 19.18
CA PRO A 44 -5.61 4.85 20.17
C PRO A 44 -5.16 3.49 19.62
N TYR A 45 -4.83 3.38 18.32
CA TYR A 45 -4.55 2.09 17.67
C TYR A 45 -3.16 1.50 17.94
N GLY A 46 -2.07 2.17 17.55
CA GLY A 46 -0.71 1.74 17.87
C GLY A 46 0.35 1.76 16.75
N TRP A 47 0.09 2.40 15.60
CA TRP A 47 1.12 2.77 14.60
C TRP A 47 1.88 1.65 13.84
N SER A 48 1.41 0.39 13.89
CA SER A 48 2.09 -0.78 13.30
C SER A 48 2.13 -0.82 11.74
N ASN A 49 1.05 -0.39 11.06
CA ASN A 49 0.92 -0.22 9.59
C ASN A 49 1.44 -1.38 8.70
N TYR A 50 0.98 -2.61 8.95
CA TYR A 50 1.21 -3.82 8.14
C TYR A 50 -0.10 -4.64 7.96
N PRO A 51 -0.11 -5.78 7.22
CA PRO A 51 -1.34 -6.44 6.75
C PRO A 51 -2.34 -6.81 7.84
N TYR A 52 -1.84 -7.30 8.99
CA TYR A 52 -2.67 -7.60 10.15
C TYR A 52 -3.52 -6.41 10.58
N ASP A 53 -2.97 -5.19 10.56
CA ASP A 53 -3.68 -4.03 11.08
C ASP A 53 -4.90 -3.70 10.22
N TYR A 54 -4.72 -3.76 8.90
CA TYR A 54 -5.79 -3.54 7.92
C TYR A 54 -6.84 -4.63 8.00
N TRP A 55 -6.42 -5.90 8.09
CA TRP A 55 -7.34 -7.02 8.32
C TRP A 55 -8.15 -6.84 9.62
N ASN A 56 -7.48 -6.46 10.70
CA ASN A 56 -8.10 -6.30 12.01
C ASN A 56 -9.16 -5.18 12.00
N ILE A 57 -8.90 -4.06 11.31
CA ILE A 57 -9.86 -2.95 11.21
C ILE A 57 -10.99 -3.28 10.22
N TRP A 58 -10.67 -3.78 9.03
CA TRP A 58 -11.62 -3.87 7.91
C TRP A 58 -12.36 -5.20 7.81
N VAL A 59 -11.83 -6.26 8.40
CA VAL A 59 -12.42 -7.61 8.34
C VAL A 59 -12.92 -8.03 9.71
N GLU A 60 -12.06 -8.09 10.72
CA GLU A 60 -12.45 -8.55 12.06
C GLU A 60 -13.44 -7.58 12.73
N HIS A 61 -13.20 -6.27 12.60
CA HIS A 61 -14.05 -5.22 13.16
C HIS A 61 -14.85 -4.47 12.09
N ALA A 62 -15.21 -5.16 10.99
CA ALA A 62 -16.05 -4.61 9.93
C ALA A 62 -17.40 -4.09 10.46
N GLY A 63 -17.98 -3.11 9.76
CA GLY A 63 -19.29 -2.56 10.06
C GLY A 63 -19.33 -1.03 10.05
N GLU A 64 -20.47 -0.46 10.42
CA GLU A 64 -20.75 0.99 10.31
C GLU A 64 -20.16 1.83 11.46
N GLU A 65 -19.40 1.22 12.37
CA GLU A 65 -18.82 1.89 13.53
C GLU A 65 -17.29 1.87 13.45
N PRO A 66 -16.59 2.97 13.76
CA PRO A 66 -15.13 2.99 13.79
C PRO A 66 -14.55 2.01 14.83
N PHE A 67 -13.47 1.33 14.47
CA PHE A 67 -12.70 0.51 15.42
C PHE A 67 -11.50 1.32 15.93
N MET A 68 -11.46 1.61 17.23
CA MET A 68 -10.37 2.42 17.81
C MET A 68 -10.14 3.76 17.06
N GLU A 69 -11.23 4.43 16.70
CA GLU A 69 -11.23 5.67 15.87
C GLU A 69 -10.72 5.51 14.42
N GLU A 70 -10.42 4.29 13.98
CA GLU A 70 -10.12 3.98 12.58
C GLU A 70 -11.41 3.71 11.81
N PRO A 71 -11.58 4.31 10.62
CA PRO A 71 -12.72 4.03 9.78
C PRO A 71 -12.62 2.64 9.14
N THR A 72 -13.76 1.96 9.08
CA THR A 72 -13.95 0.71 8.34
C THR A 72 -14.13 0.98 6.84
N LEU A 73 -14.13 -0.06 6.01
CA LEU A 73 -14.44 0.10 4.59
C LEU A 73 -15.89 0.53 4.35
N GLU A 74 -16.84 0.13 5.19
CA GLU A 74 -18.24 0.57 5.12
C GLU A 74 -18.36 2.10 5.23
N ILE A 75 -17.56 2.72 6.10
CA ILE A 75 -17.52 4.17 6.28
C ILE A 75 -16.81 4.82 5.09
N LEU A 76 -15.61 4.36 4.76
CA LEU A 76 -14.78 5.00 3.73
C LEU A 76 -15.41 4.95 2.33
N THR A 77 -16.06 3.84 1.98
CA THR A 77 -16.63 3.63 0.64
C THR A 77 -17.87 4.50 0.37
N GLN A 78 -18.46 5.12 1.40
CA GLN A 78 -19.56 6.08 1.25
C GLN A 78 -19.10 7.43 0.70
N ASP A 79 -17.86 7.82 1.02
CA ASP A 79 -17.33 9.15 0.72
C ASP A 79 -16.31 9.14 -0.44
N TYR A 80 -15.69 7.99 -0.72
CA TYR A 80 -14.59 7.89 -1.67
C TYR A 80 -14.84 6.85 -2.77
N GLN A 81 -14.65 7.27 -4.02
CA GLN A 81 -14.69 6.40 -5.21
C GLN A 81 -13.43 5.54 -5.37
N MET A 82 -12.33 5.98 -4.75
CA MET A 82 -11.08 5.22 -4.73
C MET A 82 -10.43 5.35 -3.36
N ILE A 83 -9.98 4.22 -2.84
CA ILE A 83 -9.18 4.11 -1.63
C ILE A 83 -7.80 3.56 -2.02
N ILE A 84 -6.76 4.34 -1.73
CA ILE A 84 -5.36 3.96 -1.94
C ILE A 84 -4.79 3.58 -0.58
N TRP A 85 -4.23 2.39 -0.45
CA TRP A 85 -3.65 1.93 0.81
C TRP A 85 -2.33 1.20 0.62
N LYS A 86 -1.51 1.23 1.68
CA LYS A 86 -0.12 0.77 1.65
C LYS A 86 0.33 0.33 3.05
N HIS A 87 1.51 -0.27 3.13
CA HIS A 87 2.19 -0.54 4.40
C HIS A 87 3.53 0.20 4.53
N CYS A 88 3.94 0.51 5.76
CA CYS A 88 5.28 1.01 6.06
C CYS A 88 6.30 -0.14 6.01
N PHE A 89 7.59 0.20 6.03
CA PHE A 89 8.68 -0.77 5.93
C PHE A 89 8.68 -1.93 6.96
N PRO A 90 8.05 -1.87 8.15
CA PRO A 90 7.92 -3.05 9.02
C PRO A 90 7.22 -4.24 8.35
N VAL A 91 6.41 -4.01 7.29
CA VAL A 91 5.80 -5.10 6.51
C VAL A 91 6.84 -6.05 5.93
N SER A 92 8.02 -5.54 5.56
CA SER A 92 9.09 -6.34 4.96
C SER A 92 9.91 -7.12 5.99
N ASP A 93 9.61 -7.01 7.29
CA ASP A 93 10.27 -7.79 8.34
C ASP A 93 9.65 -9.20 8.48
N ILE A 94 9.59 -9.93 7.36
CA ILE A 94 8.89 -11.22 7.30
C ILE A 94 9.78 -12.33 7.87
N GLU A 95 9.32 -12.97 8.93
CA GLU A 95 9.96 -14.09 9.62
C GLU A 95 9.71 -15.44 8.91
N GLU A 96 10.31 -16.51 9.43
CA GLU A 96 10.06 -17.86 8.94
C GLU A 96 8.64 -18.32 9.31
N ASN A 97 8.02 -19.12 8.43
CA ASN A 97 6.73 -19.73 8.72
C ASN A 97 6.87 -20.70 9.90
N SER A 98 5.88 -20.66 10.79
CA SER A 98 5.76 -21.63 11.89
C SER A 98 5.15 -22.95 11.38
N GLY A 99 4.40 -22.89 10.28
CA GLY A 99 3.57 -23.99 9.78
C GLY A 99 2.18 -24.03 10.42
N GLU A 100 1.85 -23.04 11.24
CA GLU A 100 0.56 -22.86 11.92
C GLU A 100 0.00 -21.49 11.52
N ALA A 101 -0.38 -21.35 10.25
CA ALA A 101 -0.93 -20.12 9.71
C ALA A 101 -2.25 -19.73 10.42
N ASP A 102 -2.36 -18.47 10.81
CA ASP A 102 -3.52 -17.90 11.49
C ASP A 102 -3.73 -16.46 11.02
N VAL A 103 -4.91 -16.20 10.44
CA VAL A 103 -5.28 -14.87 9.93
C VAL A 103 -5.28 -13.81 11.04
N SER A 104 -5.58 -14.22 12.28
CA SER A 104 -5.62 -13.36 13.47
C SER A 104 -4.27 -13.19 14.16
N SER A 105 -3.21 -13.76 13.60
CA SER A 105 -1.85 -13.61 14.13
C SER A 105 -1.20 -12.33 13.62
N ASP A 106 -0.60 -11.59 14.56
CA ASP A 106 0.20 -10.39 14.29
C ASP A 106 1.65 -10.72 13.87
N VAL A 107 2.02 -12.01 13.88
CA VAL A 107 3.32 -12.51 13.42
C VAL A 107 3.45 -12.30 11.92
N LYS A 108 4.55 -11.63 11.53
CA LYS A 108 4.86 -11.27 10.15
C LYS A 108 5.43 -12.48 9.43
N SER A 109 4.58 -13.36 8.92
CA SER A 109 4.96 -14.51 8.11
C SER A 109 4.25 -14.45 6.76
N ILE A 110 4.81 -15.13 5.74
CA ILE A 110 4.14 -15.20 4.43
C ILE A 110 2.76 -15.85 4.58
N GLU A 111 2.66 -16.91 5.38
CA GLU A 111 1.41 -17.66 5.54
C GLU A 111 0.31 -16.84 6.22
N ASN A 112 0.63 -16.03 7.24
CA ASN A 112 -0.35 -15.16 7.89
C ASN A 112 -0.74 -14.00 6.95
N TYR A 113 0.23 -13.37 6.32
CA TYR A 113 -0.02 -12.28 5.38
C TYR A 113 -0.89 -12.71 4.19
N GLN A 114 -0.66 -13.91 3.66
CA GLN A 114 -1.50 -14.46 2.58
C GLN A 114 -2.95 -14.61 3.03
N LEU A 115 -3.21 -15.16 4.24
CA LEU A 115 -4.56 -15.26 4.79
C LEU A 115 -5.21 -13.88 4.96
N GLN A 116 -4.45 -12.90 5.46
CA GLN A 116 -4.93 -11.53 5.68
C GLN A 116 -5.25 -10.83 4.35
N TYR A 117 -4.37 -10.93 3.35
CA TYR A 117 -4.61 -10.38 2.01
C TYR A 117 -5.81 -11.04 1.31
N LEU A 118 -5.99 -12.36 1.46
CA LEU A 118 -7.16 -13.05 0.90
C LEU A 118 -8.47 -12.55 1.54
N ALA A 119 -8.50 -12.42 2.86
CA ALA A 119 -9.67 -11.88 3.57
C ALA A 119 -9.94 -10.40 3.23
N LEU A 120 -8.88 -9.59 3.09
CA LEU A 120 -8.99 -8.21 2.64
C LEU A 120 -9.52 -8.12 1.20
N LYS A 121 -9.08 -9.02 0.31
CA LYS A 121 -9.59 -9.11 -1.07
C LYS A 121 -11.09 -9.41 -1.09
N GLU A 122 -11.52 -10.43 -0.36
CA GLU A 122 -12.94 -10.77 -0.22
C GLU A 122 -13.73 -9.56 0.31
N LYS A 123 -13.20 -8.84 1.29
CA LYS A 123 -13.85 -7.65 1.85
C LYS A 123 -13.96 -6.51 0.84
N MET A 124 -12.90 -6.19 0.10
CA MET A 124 -12.91 -5.14 -0.93
C MET A 124 -13.88 -5.45 -2.07
N HIS A 125 -14.08 -6.74 -2.40
CA HIS A 125 -15.07 -7.18 -3.39
C HIS A 125 -16.52 -6.96 -2.95
N GLU A 126 -16.80 -6.73 -1.67
CA GLU A 126 -18.14 -6.32 -1.19
C GLU A 126 -18.50 -4.89 -1.63
N PHE A 127 -17.52 -4.09 -2.07
CA PHE A 127 -17.70 -2.69 -2.49
C PHE A 127 -17.33 -2.49 -3.97
N PRO A 128 -18.06 -3.12 -4.92
CA PRO A 128 -17.66 -3.18 -6.34
C PRO A 128 -17.63 -1.82 -7.05
N GLU A 129 -18.31 -0.80 -6.50
CA GLU A 129 -18.31 0.56 -7.04
C GLU A 129 -17.13 1.42 -6.53
N THR A 130 -16.35 0.91 -5.57
CA THR A 130 -15.13 1.56 -5.06
C THR A 130 -13.91 0.90 -5.68
N LEU A 131 -13.00 1.70 -6.21
CA LEU A 131 -11.70 1.25 -6.70
C LEU A 131 -10.69 1.18 -5.55
N PHE A 132 -9.86 0.17 -5.53
CA PHE A 132 -8.78 0.01 -4.55
C PHE A 132 -7.44 0.02 -5.26
N LEU A 133 -6.53 0.92 -4.87
CA LEU A 133 -5.15 0.92 -5.32
C LEU A 133 -4.23 0.53 -4.17
N VAL A 134 -3.64 -0.66 -4.26
CA VAL A 134 -2.82 -1.26 -3.21
C VAL A 134 -1.36 -1.16 -3.57
N TRP A 135 -0.53 -0.63 -2.68
CA TRP A 135 0.91 -0.65 -2.88
C TRP A 135 1.47 -2.02 -2.53
N THR A 136 2.42 -2.53 -3.32
CA THR A 136 3.38 -3.47 -2.74
C THR A 136 4.11 -2.78 -1.59
N GLY A 137 4.43 -3.51 -0.53
CA GLY A 137 4.94 -2.90 0.71
C GLY A 137 6.35 -2.35 0.56
N ALA A 138 6.73 -1.43 1.45
CA ALA A 138 8.04 -0.81 1.40
C ALA A 138 9.16 -1.78 1.81
N ALA A 139 10.24 -1.81 1.02
CA ALA A 139 11.45 -2.56 1.29
C ALA A 139 12.25 -1.95 2.44
N GLN A 140 13.05 -2.77 3.12
CA GLN A 140 14.00 -2.29 4.12
C GLN A 140 15.39 -2.08 3.53
N VAL A 141 16.13 -1.12 4.07
CA VAL A 141 17.56 -0.99 3.79
C VAL A 141 18.33 -2.16 4.36
N LYS A 142 19.45 -2.49 3.73
CA LYS A 142 20.30 -3.63 4.14
C LYS A 142 20.78 -3.53 5.60
N GLY A 143 20.95 -2.32 6.15
CA GLY A 143 21.37 -2.10 7.53
C GLY A 143 20.29 -2.40 8.58
N ALA A 144 19.01 -2.38 8.19
CA ALA A 144 17.87 -2.50 9.09
C ALA A 144 17.20 -3.88 9.08
N THR A 145 17.58 -4.79 8.17
CA THR A 145 16.94 -6.10 8.02
C THR A 145 17.94 -7.24 7.85
N THR A 146 17.46 -8.48 7.94
CA THR A 146 18.25 -9.67 7.60
C THR A 146 18.03 -10.05 6.13
N LYS A 147 19.01 -10.72 5.53
CA LYS A 147 18.85 -11.25 4.16
C LYS A 147 17.64 -12.19 4.05
N GLY A 148 17.39 -13.01 5.07
CA GLY A 148 16.26 -13.94 5.10
C GLY A 148 14.92 -13.20 5.05
N ASN A 149 14.75 -12.17 5.88
CA ASN A 149 13.53 -11.36 5.91
C ASN A 149 13.32 -10.64 4.58
N ALA A 150 14.37 -10.00 4.05
CA ALA A 150 14.29 -9.29 2.77
C ALA A 150 13.94 -10.21 1.57
N GLN A 151 14.47 -11.45 1.56
CA GLN A 151 14.11 -12.44 0.53
C GLN A 151 12.66 -12.91 0.66
N ARG A 152 12.15 -13.05 1.89
CA ARG A 152 10.73 -13.39 2.13
C ARG A 152 9.80 -12.24 1.75
N ALA A 153 10.19 -10.99 2.01
CA ALA A 153 9.47 -9.81 1.55
C ALA A 153 9.37 -9.77 0.02
N GLN A 154 10.48 -9.97 -0.70
CA GLN A 154 10.45 -10.08 -2.16
C GLN A 154 9.50 -11.18 -2.63
N LYS A 155 9.59 -12.39 -2.05
CA LYS A 155 8.72 -13.51 -2.40
C LYS A 155 7.24 -13.19 -2.13
N PHE A 156 6.94 -12.50 -1.04
CA PHE A 156 5.58 -12.11 -0.71
C PHE A 156 5.02 -11.11 -1.72
N PHE A 157 5.78 -10.08 -2.11
CA PHE A 157 5.30 -9.09 -3.09
C PHE A 157 5.31 -9.61 -4.53
N GLU A 158 6.13 -10.62 -4.86
CA GLU A 158 5.99 -11.39 -6.10
C GLU A 158 4.64 -12.12 -6.10
N TRP A 159 4.29 -12.83 -5.01
CA TRP A 159 2.98 -13.46 -4.84
C TRP A 159 1.81 -12.47 -4.93
N VAL A 160 1.93 -11.28 -4.33
CA VAL A 160 0.89 -10.23 -4.41
C VAL A 160 0.61 -9.86 -5.86
N LYS A 161 1.64 -9.74 -6.70
CA LYS A 161 1.50 -9.33 -8.11
C LYS A 161 1.10 -10.45 -9.04
N GLU A 162 1.59 -11.67 -8.80
CA GLU A 162 1.43 -12.78 -9.76
C GLU A 162 0.24 -13.68 -9.45
N GLU A 163 -0.21 -13.73 -8.19
CA GLU A 163 -1.26 -14.65 -7.74
C GLU A 163 -2.44 -13.94 -7.08
N TRP A 164 -2.18 -12.96 -6.21
CA TRP A 164 -3.24 -12.26 -5.48
C TRP A 164 -3.96 -11.23 -6.35
N ASP A 165 -3.21 -10.44 -7.12
CA ASP A 165 -3.73 -9.51 -8.13
C ASP A 165 -4.43 -10.28 -9.26
N GLN A 166 -5.62 -9.82 -9.66
CA GLN A 166 -6.38 -10.45 -10.74
C GLN A 166 -7.03 -9.38 -11.61
N PRO A 167 -6.90 -9.47 -12.93
CA PRO A 167 -7.49 -8.46 -13.81
C PRO A 167 -9.01 -8.54 -13.79
N GLY A 168 -9.66 -7.40 -14.05
CA GLY A 168 -11.11 -7.30 -14.19
C GLY A 168 -11.89 -7.28 -12.87
N ASP A 169 -11.22 -7.08 -11.74
CA ASP A 169 -11.86 -6.72 -10.48
C ASP A 169 -11.64 -5.23 -10.13
N ASN A 170 -12.06 -4.80 -8.94
CA ASN A 170 -11.95 -3.41 -8.48
C ASN A 170 -10.65 -3.12 -7.69
N ILE A 171 -9.67 -4.03 -7.73
CA ILE A 171 -8.42 -3.94 -6.98
C ILE A 171 -7.26 -3.86 -7.97
N TYR A 172 -6.35 -2.92 -7.73
CA TYR A 172 -5.21 -2.66 -8.60
C TYR A 172 -3.94 -2.51 -7.78
N ILE A 173 -2.81 -2.91 -8.35
CA ILE A 173 -1.50 -2.79 -7.70
C ILE A 173 -0.73 -1.56 -8.19
N TRP A 174 -0.02 -0.88 -7.27
CA TRP A 174 1.14 -0.05 -7.58
C TRP A 174 2.41 -0.68 -6.99
N ASP A 175 3.38 -1.04 -7.85
CA ASP A 175 4.55 -1.83 -7.44
C ASP A 175 5.68 -0.96 -6.84
N PHE A 176 5.42 -0.42 -5.66
CA PHE A 176 6.36 0.41 -4.91
C PHE A 176 7.65 -0.35 -4.52
N PHE A 177 7.54 -1.63 -4.15
CA PHE A 177 8.70 -2.48 -3.85
C PHE A 177 9.66 -2.57 -5.05
N GLN A 178 9.14 -2.71 -6.28
CA GLN A 178 9.99 -2.68 -7.47
C GLN A 178 10.66 -1.33 -7.69
N LEU A 179 9.97 -0.21 -7.42
CA LEU A 179 10.54 1.13 -7.55
C LEU A 179 11.72 1.35 -6.58
N GLU A 180 11.59 0.85 -5.35
CA GLU A 180 12.61 0.95 -4.31
C GLU A 180 13.81 0.03 -4.52
N THR A 181 13.58 -1.17 -5.05
CA THR A 181 14.59 -2.23 -5.12
C THR A 181 15.21 -2.41 -6.50
N GLU A 182 14.50 -2.00 -7.56
CA GLU A 182 14.83 -2.24 -8.96
C GLU A 182 15.17 -3.72 -9.24
N GLY A 183 14.35 -4.63 -8.73
CA GLY A 183 14.53 -6.09 -8.82
C GLY A 183 15.45 -6.68 -7.75
N GLY A 184 15.99 -5.86 -6.84
CA GLY A 184 16.71 -6.30 -5.65
C GLY A 184 15.80 -6.79 -4.53
N ILE A 185 16.39 -6.99 -3.35
CA ILE A 185 15.69 -7.39 -2.10
C ILE A 185 15.76 -6.32 -1.01
N TYR A 186 16.45 -5.20 -1.26
CA TYR A 186 16.64 -4.11 -0.30
C TYR A 186 16.29 -2.79 -0.95
N LEU A 187 15.75 -1.86 -0.16
CA LEU A 187 15.68 -0.45 -0.56
C LEU A 187 17.10 0.03 -0.89
N LYS A 188 17.29 0.58 -2.09
CA LYS A 188 18.60 1.07 -2.52
C LYS A 188 18.99 2.28 -1.65
N ASN A 189 20.23 2.32 -1.18
CA ASN A 189 20.71 3.42 -0.32
C ASN A 189 20.50 4.81 -0.93
N GLN A 190 20.59 4.95 -2.26
CA GLN A 190 20.35 6.23 -2.94
C GLN A 190 18.89 6.69 -2.90
N TYR A 191 17.96 5.79 -2.55
CA TYR A 191 16.53 6.06 -2.40
C TYR A 191 16.09 6.15 -0.94
N ALA A 192 16.96 5.76 0.01
CA ALA A 192 16.68 5.77 1.43
C ALA A 192 17.10 7.08 2.11
N ALA A 193 16.47 7.36 3.26
CA ALA A 193 16.86 8.45 4.16
C ALA A 193 18.27 8.22 4.74
N SER A 194 18.63 6.98 5.07
CA SER A 194 20.01 6.59 5.46
C SER A 194 20.27 5.09 5.27
N SER A 195 21.46 4.61 5.63
CA SER A 195 21.80 3.18 5.57
C SER A 195 21.03 2.30 6.55
N ASP A 196 20.44 2.90 7.58
CA ASP A 196 19.75 2.23 8.69
C ASP A 196 18.33 2.78 8.91
N ASP A 197 17.89 3.69 8.05
CA ASP A 197 16.54 4.26 8.04
C ASP A 197 15.87 3.92 6.70
N SER A 198 14.82 3.09 6.77
CA SER A 198 14.10 2.59 5.60
C SER A 198 13.00 3.53 5.10
N HIS A 199 12.91 4.76 5.61
CA HIS A 199 12.09 5.77 4.94
C HIS A 199 12.72 6.12 3.58
N PRO A 200 11.90 6.36 2.53
CA PRO A 200 12.40 6.93 1.30
C PRO A 200 12.94 8.35 1.54
N ASN A 201 13.86 8.80 0.70
CA ASN A 201 14.31 10.19 0.69
C ASN A 201 13.47 11.04 -0.29
N TYR A 202 13.65 12.35 -0.18
CA TYR A 202 12.91 13.33 -0.97
C TYR A 202 13.15 13.20 -2.49
N GLU A 203 14.39 12.95 -2.92
CA GLU A 203 14.71 12.78 -4.35
C GLU A 203 13.99 11.57 -4.96
N PHE A 204 13.90 10.46 -4.20
CA PHE A 204 13.13 9.31 -4.61
C PHE A 204 11.64 9.61 -4.65
N ALA A 205 11.11 10.33 -3.66
CA ALA A 205 9.71 10.74 -3.60
C ALA A 205 9.30 11.58 -4.82
N GLU A 206 10.06 12.63 -5.13
CA GLU A 206 9.84 13.46 -6.33
C GLU A 206 9.90 12.64 -7.62
N ARG A 207 10.77 11.63 -7.67
CA ARG A 207 10.88 10.74 -8.83
C ARG A 207 9.63 9.88 -9.03
N VAL A 208 9.07 9.32 -7.95
CA VAL A 208 7.99 8.32 -8.04
C VAL A 208 6.58 8.90 -7.89
N ALA A 209 6.43 10.10 -7.32
CA ALA A 209 5.13 10.76 -7.18
C ALA A 209 4.39 10.94 -8.53
N PRO A 210 5.05 11.35 -9.64
CA PRO A 210 4.41 11.36 -10.96
C PRO A 210 3.92 9.97 -11.42
N MET A 211 4.63 8.92 -11.05
CA MET A 211 4.32 7.55 -11.45
C MET A 211 3.12 7.01 -10.66
N LEU A 212 3.03 7.34 -9.36
CA LEU A 212 1.84 7.09 -8.55
C LEU A 212 0.62 7.82 -9.14
N VAL A 213 0.76 9.11 -9.49
CA VAL A 213 -0.33 9.88 -10.09
C VAL A 213 -0.75 9.28 -11.42
N GLN A 214 0.19 8.86 -12.26
CA GLN A 214 -0.11 8.17 -13.51
C GLN A 214 -0.90 6.87 -13.24
N ARG A 215 -0.47 6.06 -12.26
CA ARG A 215 -1.18 4.83 -11.89
C ARG A 215 -2.60 5.11 -11.39
N ILE A 216 -2.78 6.13 -10.54
CA ILE A 216 -4.10 6.56 -10.06
C ILE A 216 -5.00 6.93 -11.25
N VAL A 217 -4.50 7.76 -12.16
CA VAL A 217 -5.22 8.20 -13.36
C VAL A 217 -5.60 7.02 -14.25
N ASP A 218 -4.69 6.09 -14.49
CA ASP A 218 -4.98 4.93 -15.33
C ASP A 218 -6.08 4.07 -14.72
N VAL A 219 -6.08 3.88 -13.39
CA VAL A 219 -7.14 3.15 -12.71
C VAL A 219 -8.49 3.87 -12.79
N ILE A 220 -8.58 5.15 -12.42
CA ILE A 220 -9.86 5.89 -12.42
C ILE A 220 -10.43 6.09 -13.84
N GLU A 221 -9.59 6.03 -14.88
CA GLU A 221 -10.00 6.14 -16.28
C GLU A 221 -10.22 4.77 -16.95
N GLY A 222 -10.25 3.68 -16.17
CA GLY A 222 -10.61 2.34 -16.65
C GLY A 222 -9.51 1.61 -17.42
N ARG A 223 -8.25 2.02 -17.23
CA ARG A 223 -7.04 1.39 -17.80
C ARG A 223 -6.20 0.70 -16.72
N GLY A 224 -6.76 0.41 -15.55
CA GLY A 224 -6.01 -0.17 -14.43
C GLY A 224 -5.40 -1.55 -14.69
N ASP A 225 -6.03 -2.35 -15.55
CA ASP A 225 -5.50 -3.66 -16.00
C ASP A 225 -4.49 -3.55 -17.14
N GLU A 226 -4.28 -2.34 -17.66
CA GLU A 226 -3.37 -2.03 -18.75
C GLU A 226 -2.15 -1.27 -18.22
N GLY A 227 -1.02 -1.39 -18.91
CA GLY A 227 0.18 -0.62 -18.61
C GLY A 227 1.03 -1.17 -17.47
N SER A 228 1.94 -0.33 -16.97
CA SER A 228 2.92 -0.72 -15.96
C SER A 228 2.34 -0.64 -14.54
N LEU A 229 2.60 -1.66 -13.72
CA LEU A 229 2.30 -1.61 -12.27
C LEU A 229 3.10 -0.53 -11.55
N THR A 230 4.19 -0.03 -12.14
CA THR A 230 4.98 1.08 -11.56
C THR A 230 4.46 2.46 -11.94
N GLY A 231 3.58 2.57 -12.96
CA GLY A 231 3.17 3.84 -13.54
C GLY A 231 4.20 4.50 -14.47
N GLU A 232 5.15 3.70 -14.99
CA GLU A 232 6.05 4.07 -16.11
C GLU A 232 5.36 4.10 -17.47
#